data_AF-A0A9P5YLK9-F1
#
_entry.id   AF-A0A9P5YLK9-F1
#
_cell.length_a   1.000
_cell.length_b   1.000
_cell.length_c   1.000
_cell.angle_alpha   90.00
_cell.angle_beta   90.00
_cell.angle_gamma   90.00
#
_symmetry.space_group_name_H-M   'P 1'
#
loop_
_entity.id
_entity.type
_entity.pdbx_description
1 polymer ?
#
loop_
_entity_poly.entity_id
_entity_poly.type
_entity_poly.pdbx_seq_one_letter_code
_entity_poly.pdbx_strand_id
1 'polypeptide(L)'
;MLPVRFSTPDDDGKAVFDDYIVLWISVHPNTTKETSCREANADILAVLAKHGIHDAAVHWIEGAVESLGGPPPMMRVVPDTNPTHYIRRALTAVVGVPLAAEALANSDAQGSLGLYFHEGKDRHGDKSKRVMCLTNKHVTSSDTTQDYEYSGRAGAPRQFMRNCSSRRFQQIVNETRAFIATKLGDIKLFAEQLAKMVARPKSEDEEEAAADKEDMKRKQQDLKRAEEDVVKLSDFLQLLTSTWSDAYQRIIGYLDWAPKITNDLDNRRYTRDISVIVLDENKFKENFQGNCVYLAGKYTRDEINSFLNPNAAKPPSFKYPNDHLFRLSGHVDAVGLANPYLLDENGNAGFIVAKNGQSTDLTFGRFSELEAYTCDEFERDSWEVAVLNLSKKHGDFSGRGDSGAAIFNAEGKIVAHLHSGMPRPGGIRQA
;
A
#
# COMPACT_ATOMS: atom_id res chain seq x y z
N MET A 1 -27.48 13.82 31.32
CA MET A 1 -26.76 12.53 31.22
C MET A 1 -26.51 12.09 32.66
N LEU A 2 -27.17 11.04 33.14
CA LEU A 2 -26.90 10.49 34.47
C LEU A 2 -25.60 9.67 34.39
N PRO A 3 -24.67 9.79 35.35
CA PRO A 3 -23.48 8.96 35.38
C PRO A 3 -23.87 7.48 35.46
N VAL A 4 -23.25 6.64 34.63
CA VAL A 4 -23.43 5.18 34.66
C VAL A 4 -22.55 4.63 35.78
N ARG A 5 -23.14 3.83 36.68
CA ARG A 5 -22.41 3.03 37.68
C ARG A 5 -22.38 1.58 37.21
N PHE A 6 -21.23 0.93 37.37
CA PHE A 6 -21.09 -0.51 37.13
C PHE A 6 -21.45 -1.27 38.41
N SER A 7 -22.10 -2.43 38.27
CA SER A 7 -22.45 -3.33 39.36
C SER A 7 -21.84 -4.71 39.11
N THR A 8 -21.47 -5.41 40.17
CA THR A 8 -21.17 -6.84 40.11
C THR A 8 -22.41 -7.64 40.52
N PRO A 9 -22.71 -8.80 39.90
CA PRO A 9 -23.80 -9.65 40.35
C PRO A 9 -23.40 -10.39 41.65
N ASP A 10 -24.30 -10.45 42.63
CA ASP A 10 -24.16 -11.38 43.77
C ASP A 10 -24.45 -12.83 43.37
N ASP A 11 -24.36 -13.75 44.33
CA ASP A 11 -24.60 -15.18 44.13
C ASP A 11 -26.04 -15.48 43.65
N ASP A 12 -26.98 -14.56 43.84
CA ASP A 12 -28.37 -14.62 43.36
C ASP A 12 -28.58 -13.85 42.03
N GLY A 13 -27.50 -13.30 41.44
CA GLY A 13 -27.50 -12.55 40.19
C GLY A 13 -28.02 -11.11 40.30
N LYS A 14 -28.18 -10.56 41.52
CA LYS A 14 -28.61 -9.17 41.72
C LYS A 14 -27.42 -8.21 41.61
N ALA A 15 -27.68 -7.06 41.00
CA ALA A 15 -26.71 -5.98 40.89
C ALA A 15 -26.34 -5.42 42.28
N VAL A 16 -25.10 -5.66 42.69
CA VAL A 16 -24.45 -5.02 43.84
C VAL A 16 -23.59 -3.88 43.32
N PHE A 17 -23.79 -2.70 43.89
CA PHE A 17 -22.96 -1.53 43.60
C PHE A 17 -21.95 -1.40 44.73
N ASP A 18 -20.69 -1.19 44.37
CA ASP A 18 -19.65 -0.94 45.35
C ASP A 18 -19.91 0.40 46.07
N ASP A 19 -19.84 0.40 47.40
CA ASP A 19 -20.00 1.60 48.24
C ASP A 19 -18.71 2.44 48.33
N TYR A 20 -17.61 1.92 47.79
CA TYR A 20 -16.27 2.51 47.83
C TYR A 20 -15.84 3.16 46.50
N ILE A 21 -14.82 4.03 46.57
CA ILE A 21 -14.27 4.69 45.38
C ILE A 21 -13.45 3.66 44.58
N VAL A 22 -13.87 3.36 43.34
CA VAL A 22 -13.10 2.46 42.46
C VAL A 22 -12.20 3.28 41.53
N LEU A 23 -10.88 3.13 41.68
CA LEU A 23 -9.89 3.65 40.74
C LEU A 23 -9.70 2.65 39.61
N TRP A 24 -10.06 3.04 38.39
CA TRP A 24 -9.82 2.25 37.18
C TRP A 24 -8.51 2.67 36.52
N ILE A 25 -7.56 1.75 36.41
CA ILE A 25 -6.28 1.97 35.76
C ILE A 25 -6.19 1.11 34.51
N SER A 26 -6.08 1.76 33.35
CA SER A 26 -5.88 1.07 32.08
C SER A 26 -4.41 0.77 31.84
N VAL A 27 -4.10 -0.47 31.43
CA VAL A 27 -2.79 -0.88 30.91
C VAL A 27 -2.93 -1.28 29.44
N HIS A 28 -1.84 -1.16 28.68
CA HIS A 28 -1.84 -1.63 27.30
C HIS A 28 -2.07 -3.16 27.26
N PRO A 29 -2.86 -3.66 26.30
CA PRO A 29 -3.12 -5.10 26.19
C PRO A 29 -1.81 -5.90 26.07
N ASN A 30 -1.70 -6.98 26.86
CA ASN A 30 -0.55 -7.88 26.90
C ASN A 30 0.79 -7.28 27.35
N THR A 31 0.84 -6.04 27.86
CA THR A 31 2.11 -5.43 28.31
C THR A 31 2.38 -5.63 29.79
N THR A 32 1.33 -5.79 30.59
CA THR A 32 1.43 -5.83 32.05
C THR A 32 0.86 -7.15 32.56
N LYS A 33 1.64 -7.88 33.35
CA LYS A 33 1.19 -9.13 33.97
C LYS A 33 0.24 -8.81 35.12
N GLU A 34 -0.78 -9.65 35.30
CA GLU A 34 -1.71 -9.56 36.44
C GLU A 34 -1.00 -9.48 37.79
N THR A 35 0.12 -10.21 37.95
CA THR A 35 0.94 -10.20 39.17
C THR A 35 1.51 -8.82 39.47
N SER A 36 1.97 -8.10 38.45
CA SER A 36 2.51 -6.75 38.60
C SER A 36 1.42 -5.74 38.96
N CYS A 37 0.22 -5.89 38.40
CA CYS A 37 -0.95 -5.10 38.77
C CYS A 37 -1.32 -5.31 40.26
N ARG A 38 -1.36 -6.58 40.70
CA ARG A 38 -1.66 -6.93 42.09
C ARG A 38 -0.63 -6.41 43.07
N GLU A 39 0.65 -6.51 42.73
CA GLU A 39 1.76 -6.01 43.57
C GLU A 39 1.70 -4.48 43.72
N ALA A 40 1.33 -3.75 42.65
CA ALA A 40 1.20 -2.29 42.69
C ALA A 40 0.02 -1.78 43.55
N ASN A 41 -1.02 -2.60 43.79
CA ASN A 41 -2.21 -2.17 44.52
C ASN A 41 -1.89 -1.67 45.94
N ALA A 42 -0.96 -2.32 46.65
CA ALA A 42 -0.63 -1.96 48.03
C ALA A 42 -0.05 -0.54 48.12
N ASP A 43 0.86 -0.19 47.20
CA ASP A 43 1.47 1.13 47.15
C ASP A 43 0.47 2.22 46.75
N ILE A 44 -0.41 1.93 45.79
CA ILE A 44 -1.47 2.84 45.34
C ILE A 44 -2.45 3.13 46.49
N LEU A 45 -2.93 2.09 47.18
CA LEU A 45 -3.82 2.23 48.33
C LEU A 45 -3.13 2.96 49.49
N ALA A 46 -1.84 2.73 49.72
CA ALA A 46 -1.07 3.45 50.73
C ALA A 46 -0.96 4.95 50.43
N VAL A 47 -0.84 5.34 49.16
CA VAL A 47 -0.90 6.75 48.74
C VAL A 47 -2.27 7.34 49.04
N LEU A 48 -3.35 6.65 48.67
CA LEU A 48 -4.73 7.11 48.96
C LEU A 48 -4.98 7.27 50.47
N ALA A 49 -4.51 6.31 51.27
CA ALA A 49 -4.64 6.35 52.73
C ALA A 49 -3.89 7.54 53.35
N LYS A 50 -2.71 7.91 52.84
CA LYS A 50 -1.98 9.12 53.28
C LYS A 50 -2.77 10.41 53.05
N HIS A 51 -3.69 10.41 52.09
CA HIS A 51 -4.58 11.53 51.78
C HIS A 51 -5.98 11.39 52.40
N GLY A 52 -6.16 10.46 53.36
CA GLY A 52 -7.42 10.29 54.10
C GLY A 52 -8.50 9.51 53.36
N ILE A 53 -8.16 8.86 52.23
CA ILE A 53 -9.08 8.03 51.46
C ILE A 53 -8.83 6.57 51.86
N HIS A 54 -9.69 6.04 52.72
CA HIS A 54 -9.54 4.70 53.29
C HIS A 54 -10.46 3.66 52.64
N ASP A 55 -11.47 4.11 51.89
CA ASP A 55 -12.51 3.28 51.30
C ASP A 55 -12.44 3.34 49.77
N ALA A 56 -11.40 2.71 49.22
CA ALA A 56 -11.13 2.67 47.79
C ALA A 56 -10.66 1.30 47.32
N ALA A 57 -10.99 0.95 46.08
CA ALA A 57 -10.49 -0.22 45.38
C ALA A 57 -9.76 0.17 44.10
N VAL A 58 -8.85 -0.68 43.64
CA VAL A 58 -8.10 -0.48 42.40
C VAL A 58 -8.44 -1.61 41.44
N HIS A 59 -9.07 -1.26 40.32
CA HIS A 59 -9.38 -2.19 39.23
C HIS A 59 -8.46 -1.91 38.05
N TRP A 60 -7.94 -2.98 37.46
CA TRP A 60 -7.10 -2.91 36.28
C TRP A 60 -7.90 -3.37 35.08
N ILE A 61 -7.83 -2.60 33.99
CA ILE A 61 -8.43 -2.96 32.71
C ILE A 61 -7.35 -3.00 31.66
N GLU A 62 -7.43 -3.94 30.73
CA GLU A 62 -6.67 -3.84 29.50
C GLU A 62 -7.41 -2.91 28.54
N GLY A 63 -6.74 -1.84 28.13
CA GLY A 63 -7.30 -0.85 27.22
C GLY A 63 -6.23 0.16 26.83
N ALA A 64 -6.07 0.39 25.53
CA ALA A 64 -5.29 1.50 25.03
C ALA A 64 -6.22 2.69 24.78
N VAL A 65 -5.82 3.89 25.22
CA VAL A 65 -6.52 5.11 24.84
C VAL A 65 -6.30 5.32 23.35
N GLU A 66 -7.37 5.27 22.57
CA GLU A 66 -7.34 5.57 21.14
C GLU A 66 -7.56 7.07 20.91
N SER A 67 -6.85 7.62 19.92
CA SER A 67 -7.17 8.95 19.41
C SER A 67 -8.58 8.91 18.82
N LEU A 68 -9.45 9.83 19.26
CA LEU A 68 -10.80 10.01 18.69
C LEU A 68 -10.77 10.71 17.32
N GLY A 69 -9.59 11.10 16.83
CA GLY A 69 -9.41 11.48 15.43
C GLY A 69 -9.61 10.26 14.53
N GLY A 70 -10.36 10.42 13.44
CA GLY A 70 -10.55 9.35 12.45
C GLY A 70 -9.22 8.75 11.94
N PRO A 71 -9.28 7.61 11.23
CA PRO A 71 -8.08 6.89 10.83
C PRO A 71 -7.11 7.81 10.05
N PRO A 72 -5.78 7.65 10.22
CA PRO A 72 -4.79 8.58 9.67
C PRO A 72 -4.97 8.70 8.14
N PRO A 73 -4.95 9.89 7.55
CA PRO A 73 -5.15 10.04 6.12
C PRO A 73 -4.10 9.23 5.33
N MET A 74 -4.48 8.73 4.16
CA MET A 74 -3.54 8.15 3.18
C MET A 74 -2.39 9.12 2.97
N MET A 75 -1.18 8.62 2.84
CA MET A 75 0.00 9.47 2.73
C MET A 75 0.00 10.25 1.41
N ARG A 76 0.49 11.49 1.47
CA ARG A 76 0.78 12.25 0.24
C ARG A 76 1.93 11.63 -0.53
N VAL A 77 1.84 11.72 -1.86
CA VAL A 77 3.00 11.55 -2.73
C VAL A 77 3.97 12.70 -2.45
N VAL A 78 5.26 12.40 -2.36
CA VAL A 78 6.32 13.38 -2.11
C VAL A 78 7.32 13.36 -3.26
N PRO A 79 8.05 14.46 -3.50
CA PRO A 79 9.11 14.49 -4.50
C PRO A 79 10.17 13.40 -4.25
N ASP A 80 10.81 12.94 -5.31
CA ASP A 80 11.90 11.95 -5.30
C ASP A 80 13.11 12.36 -4.46
N THR A 81 13.31 13.67 -4.27
CA THR A 81 14.31 14.23 -3.34
C THR A 81 14.04 13.93 -1.86
N ASN A 82 12.80 13.57 -1.49
CA ASN A 82 12.49 13.13 -0.14
C ASN A 82 12.90 11.66 0.03
N PRO A 83 13.71 11.29 1.03
CA PRO A 83 14.23 9.93 1.19
C PRO A 83 13.13 8.88 1.45
N THR A 84 11.94 9.31 1.84
CA THR A 84 10.81 8.42 2.13
C THR A 84 9.92 8.14 0.90
N HIS A 85 10.15 8.81 -0.24
CA HIS A 85 9.26 8.76 -1.41
C HIS A 85 8.97 7.33 -1.87
N TYR A 86 10.00 6.50 -1.96
CA TYR A 86 9.88 5.13 -2.43
C TYR A 86 9.10 4.26 -1.44
N ILE A 87 9.40 4.37 -0.16
CA ILE A 87 8.77 3.50 0.86
C ILE A 87 7.30 3.87 1.07
N ARG A 88 6.95 5.16 0.95
CA ARG A 88 5.58 5.66 1.07
C ARG A 88 4.63 5.10 0.01
N ARG A 89 5.13 4.60 -1.13
CA ARG A 89 4.32 4.15 -2.28
C ARG A 89 3.14 3.27 -1.87
N ALA A 90 3.34 2.36 -0.92
CA ALA A 90 2.32 1.43 -0.44
C ALA A 90 1.20 2.10 0.40
N LEU A 91 1.45 3.30 0.95
CA LEU A 91 0.53 4.01 1.83
C LEU A 91 -0.07 5.26 1.19
N THR A 92 0.17 5.48 -0.10
CA THR A 92 -0.33 6.64 -0.86
C THR A 92 -1.66 6.38 -1.57
N ALA A 93 -2.41 7.43 -1.85
CA ALA A 93 -3.69 7.37 -2.57
C ALA A 93 -3.55 7.43 -4.10
N VAL A 94 -2.58 6.67 -4.64
CA VAL A 94 -2.41 6.40 -6.09
C VAL A 94 -2.84 4.96 -6.40
N VAL A 95 -2.84 4.52 -7.66
CA VAL A 95 -3.18 3.12 -7.98
C VAL A 95 -2.05 2.16 -7.60
N GLY A 96 -2.40 0.90 -7.34
CA GLY A 96 -1.48 -0.11 -6.80
C GLY A 96 -1.42 -0.15 -5.27
N VAL A 97 -2.39 0.46 -4.58
CA VAL A 97 -2.52 0.36 -3.11
C VAL A 97 -2.60 -1.12 -2.71
N PRO A 98 -1.76 -1.61 -1.79
CA PRO A 98 -1.88 -2.97 -1.28
C PRO A 98 -3.19 -3.13 -0.50
N LEU A 99 -3.96 -4.16 -0.84
CA LEU A 99 -5.24 -4.47 -0.24
C LEU A 99 -5.19 -5.80 0.49
N ALA A 100 -5.84 -5.84 1.65
CA ALA A 100 -6.15 -7.07 2.35
C ALA A 100 -7.56 -6.98 2.95
N ALA A 101 -8.37 -8.02 2.75
CA ALA A 101 -9.66 -8.12 3.42
C ALA A 101 -9.48 -8.49 4.88
N GLU A 102 -10.20 -7.82 5.77
CA GLU A 102 -10.17 -8.13 7.20
C GLU A 102 -10.59 -9.58 7.48
N ALA A 103 -11.62 -10.06 6.78
CA ALA A 103 -12.11 -11.44 6.88
C ALA A 103 -11.04 -12.49 6.50
N LEU A 104 -10.01 -12.08 5.75
CA LEU A 104 -8.92 -12.92 5.28
C LEU A 104 -7.60 -12.64 6.03
N ALA A 105 -7.63 -11.93 7.16
CA ALA A 105 -6.43 -11.53 7.91
C ALA A 105 -5.53 -12.69 8.36
N ASN A 106 -6.10 -13.89 8.53
CA ASN A 106 -5.36 -15.11 8.88
C ASN A 106 -4.84 -15.89 7.66
N SER A 107 -5.06 -15.38 6.45
CA SER A 107 -4.56 -15.95 5.20
C SER A 107 -3.50 -15.03 4.58
N ASP A 108 -2.72 -15.58 3.66
CA ASP A 108 -1.81 -14.80 2.81
C ASP A 108 -2.53 -14.09 1.64
N ALA A 109 -3.87 -14.02 1.64
CA ALA A 109 -4.64 -13.38 0.58
C ALA A 109 -4.46 -11.86 0.62
N GLN A 110 -3.97 -11.32 -0.49
CA GLN A 110 -3.73 -9.90 -0.67
C GLN A 110 -3.79 -9.57 -2.16
N GLY A 111 -4.05 -8.30 -2.46
CA GLY A 111 -4.18 -7.82 -3.83
C GLY A 111 -3.77 -6.36 -3.96
N SER A 112 -4.01 -5.81 -5.13
CA SER A 112 -3.74 -4.42 -5.47
C SER A 112 -5.05 -3.72 -5.81
N LEU A 113 -5.14 -2.44 -5.44
CA LEU A 113 -6.18 -1.54 -5.91
C LEU A 113 -5.89 -1.19 -7.37
N GLY A 114 -6.81 -1.57 -8.26
CA GLY A 114 -6.64 -1.35 -9.70
C GLY A 114 -6.98 0.06 -10.12
N LEU A 115 -8.21 0.48 -9.84
CA LEU A 115 -8.79 1.72 -10.33
C LEU A 115 -9.71 2.35 -9.29
N TYR A 116 -9.76 3.67 -9.29
CA TYR A 116 -10.74 4.48 -8.60
C TYR A 116 -11.84 4.93 -9.57
N PHE A 117 -13.06 5.04 -9.09
CA PHE A 117 -14.18 5.58 -9.84
C PHE A 117 -15.21 6.23 -8.90
N HIS A 118 -16.05 7.09 -9.45
CA HIS A 118 -17.20 7.62 -8.70
C HIS A 118 -18.41 6.73 -8.90
N GLU A 119 -19.16 6.51 -7.82
CA GLU A 119 -20.41 5.75 -7.85
C GLU A 119 -21.44 6.37 -8.82
N GLY A 120 -21.44 7.71 -8.95
CA GLY A 120 -22.38 8.45 -9.79
C GLY A 120 -23.76 8.56 -9.17
N LYS A 121 -24.44 7.43 -8.94
CA LYS A 121 -25.71 7.36 -8.22
C LYS A 121 -25.70 6.28 -7.14
N ASP A 122 -26.18 6.60 -5.96
CA ASP A 122 -26.32 5.60 -4.91
C ASP A 122 -27.44 4.58 -5.21
N ARG A 123 -27.57 3.61 -4.29
CA ARG A 123 -28.61 2.56 -4.34
C ARG A 123 -30.05 3.08 -4.32
N HIS A 124 -30.28 4.34 -3.98
CA HIS A 124 -31.60 4.98 -4.02
C HIS A 124 -31.82 5.78 -5.31
N GLY A 125 -30.80 5.87 -6.17
CA GLY A 125 -30.83 6.61 -7.42
C GLY A 125 -30.42 8.08 -7.28
N ASP A 126 -30.01 8.50 -6.07
CA ASP A 126 -29.59 9.86 -5.77
C ASP A 126 -28.14 10.10 -6.19
N LYS A 127 -27.79 11.34 -6.53
CA LYS A 127 -26.40 11.67 -6.93
C LYS A 127 -25.45 11.37 -5.77
N SER A 128 -24.48 10.49 -6.03
CA SER A 128 -23.46 10.11 -5.05
C SER A 128 -22.13 10.77 -5.35
N LYS A 129 -21.46 11.23 -4.29
CA LYS A 129 -20.08 11.72 -4.33
C LYS A 129 -19.08 10.65 -3.90
N ARG A 130 -19.53 9.45 -3.51
CA ARG A 130 -18.66 8.40 -3.01
C ARG A 130 -17.63 8.02 -4.06
N VAL A 131 -16.38 7.90 -3.61
CA VAL A 131 -15.30 7.31 -4.38
C VAL A 131 -15.24 5.83 -4.03
N MET A 132 -15.19 5.02 -5.07
CA MET A 132 -15.06 3.57 -4.98
C MET A 132 -13.77 3.13 -5.65
N CYS A 133 -13.34 1.90 -5.38
CA CYS A 133 -12.26 1.28 -6.12
C CYS A 133 -12.55 -0.17 -6.51
N LEU A 134 -11.80 -0.64 -7.50
CA LEU A 134 -11.86 -2.00 -8.05
C LEU A 134 -10.63 -2.83 -7.66
N THR A 135 -10.87 -4.09 -7.35
CA THR A 135 -9.88 -5.17 -7.24
C THR A 135 -10.56 -6.50 -7.61
N ASN A 136 -9.91 -7.65 -7.42
CA ASN A 136 -10.49 -8.96 -7.74
C ASN A 136 -11.39 -9.52 -6.61
N LYS A 137 -12.37 -10.37 -6.97
CA LYS A 137 -13.20 -11.12 -6.02
C LYS A 137 -12.36 -11.97 -5.09
N HIS A 138 -11.41 -12.73 -5.66
CA HIS A 138 -10.55 -13.63 -4.89
C HIS A 138 -9.58 -12.90 -3.93
N VAL A 139 -9.38 -11.59 -4.08
CA VAL A 139 -8.62 -10.76 -3.12
C VAL A 139 -9.47 -10.44 -1.88
N THR A 140 -10.78 -10.37 -2.05
CA THR A 140 -11.72 -9.90 -1.02
C THR A 140 -12.49 -11.01 -0.32
N SER A 141 -12.56 -12.21 -0.90
CA SER A 141 -13.33 -13.32 -0.38
C SER A 141 -12.66 -14.66 -0.64
N SER A 142 -12.76 -15.58 0.32
CA SER A 142 -12.36 -16.98 0.17
C SER A 142 -13.38 -17.78 -0.64
N ASP A 143 -14.65 -17.36 -0.66
CA ASP A 143 -15.70 -17.97 -1.47
C ASP A 143 -15.92 -17.12 -2.73
N THR A 144 -15.33 -17.59 -3.83
CA THR A 144 -15.42 -16.95 -5.14
C THR A 144 -16.63 -17.38 -5.95
N THR A 145 -17.43 -18.33 -5.44
CA THR A 145 -18.57 -18.93 -6.14
C THR A 145 -19.90 -18.25 -5.84
N GLN A 146 -19.92 -17.40 -4.81
CA GLN A 146 -21.11 -16.70 -4.34
C GLN A 146 -21.05 -15.20 -4.63
N ASP A 147 -22.20 -14.65 -5.01
CA ASP A 147 -22.39 -13.21 -5.08
C ASP A 147 -22.34 -12.59 -3.68
N TYR A 148 -21.73 -11.42 -3.58
CA TYR A 148 -21.78 -10.57 -2.41
C TYR A 148 -22.32 -9.20 -2.80
N GLU A 149 -23.29 -8.73 -2.04
CA GLU A 149 -23.80 -7.36 -2.15
C GLU A 149 -24.08 -6.83 -0.74
N TYR A 150 -23.50 -5.69 -0.42
CA TYR A 150 -23.71 -5.04 0.86
C TYR A 150 -25.13 -4.49 0.91
N SER A 151 -25.94 -5.03 1.83
CA SER A 151 -27.36 -4.69 1.93
C SER A 151 -27.63 -3.22 2.27
N GLY A 152 -26.67 -2.49 2.86
CA GLY A 152 -26.82 -1.09 3.27
C GLY A 152 -27.86 -0.85 4.36
N ARG A 153 -28.46 -1.91 4.92
CA ARG A 153 -29.42 -1.81 6.02
C ARG A 153 -28.72 -1.36 7.29
N ALA A 154 -29.43 -0.62 8.12
CA ALA A 154 -28.93 -0.22 9.44
C ALA A 154 -28.48 -1.48 10.23
N GLY A 155 -27.25 -1.46 10.76
CA GLY A 155 -26.67 -2.58 11.48
C GLY A 155 -26.13 -3.73 10.60
N ALA A 156 -26.22 -3.65 9.27
CA ALA A 156 -25.63 -4.67 8.40
C ALA A 156 -24.10 -4.71 8.57
N PRO A 157 -23.50 -5.89 8.82
CA PRO A 157 -22.06 -6.01 9.02
C PRO A 157 -21.31 -5.62 7.75
N ARG A 158 -20.30 -4.76 7.91
CA ARG A 158 -19.40 -4.36 6.83
C ARG A 158 -18.21 -5.30 6.78
N GLN A 159 -17.82 -5.72 5.59
CA GLN A 159 -16.54 -6.40 5.40
C GLN A 159 -15.47 -5.35 5.10
N PHE A 160 -14.63 -5.05 6.09
CA PHE A 160 -13.65 -3.98 5.97
C PHE A 160 -12.45 -4.39 5.12
N MET A 161 -11.94 -3.40 4.39
CA MET A 161 -10.74 -3.51 3.58
C MET A 161 -9.63 -2.66 4.19
N ARG A 162 -8.44 -3.24 4.29
CA ARG A 162 -7.27 -2.62 4.89
C ARG A 162 -6.23 -2.31 3.82
N ASN A 163 -5.56 -1.18 3.97
CA ASN A 163 -4.29 -0.92 3.31
C ASN A 163 -3.21 -1.81 3.95
N CYS A 164 -2.55 -2.62 3.14
CA CYS A 164 -1.55 -3.61 3.54
C CYS A 164 -2.11 -4.72 4.46
N SER A 165 -1.78 -5.95 4.10
CA SER A 165 -1.75 -7.06 5.06
C SER A 165 -0.70 -6.79 6.16
N SER A 166 -0.79 -7.49 7.29
CA SER A 166 0.24 -7.39 8.35
C SER A 166 1.64 -7.70 7.81
N ARG A 167 1.74 -8.68 6.90
CA ARG A 167 3.00 -9.03 6.23
C ARG A 167 3.50 -7.91 5.33
N ARG A 168 2.65 -7.34 4.46
CA ARG A 168 3.08 -6.24 3.56
C ARG A 168 3.47 -5.01 4.37
N PHE A 169 2.74 -4.70 5.44
CA PHE A 169 3.08 -3.60 6.34
C PHE A 169 4.46 -3.82 6.99
N GLN A 170 4.71 -5.03 7.50
CA GLN A 170 6.02 -5.36 8.08
C GLN A 170 7.16 -5.26 7.06
N GLN A 171 6.91 -5.57 5.78
CA GLN A 171 7.89 -5.36 4.71
C GLN A 171 8.24 -3.88 4.55
N ILE A 172 7.25 -2.97 4.57
CA ILE A 172 7.50 -1.51 4.50
C ILE A 172 8.35 -1.03 5.68
N VAL A 173 8.05 -1.52 6.89
CA VAL A 173 8.86 -1.23 8.09
C VAL A 173 10.30 -1.72 7.93
N ASN A 174 10.49 -2.93 7.39
CA ASN A 174 11.82 -3.50 7.15
C ASN A 174 12.57 -2.75 6.03
N GLU A 175 11.90 -2.38 4.94
CA GLU A 175 12.45 -1.54 3.87
C GLU A 175 12.94 -0.20 4.45
N THR A 176 12.16 0.43 5.35
CA THR A 176 12.55 1.67 6.02
C THR A 176 13.82 1.51 6.85
N ARG A 177 13.89 0.44 7.67
CA ARG A 177 15.08 0.13 8.48
C ARG A 177 16.30 -0.11 7.62
N ALA A 178 16.15 -0.83 6.51
CA ALA A 178 17.24 -1.08 5.57
C ALA A 178 17.75 0.23 4.95
N PHE A 179 16.87 1.14 4.55
CA PHE A 179 17.24 2.46 4.01
C PHE A 179 17.99 3.31 5.04
N ILE A 180 17.55 3.31 6.30
CA ILE A 180 18.28 3.98 7.40
C ILE A 180 19.68 3.40 7.53
N ALA A 181 19.83 2.07 7.54
CA ALA A 181 21.13 1.42 7.65
C ALA A 181 22.06 1.78 6.48
N THR A 182 21.54 1.81 5.24
CA THR A 182 22.30 2.29 4.07
C THR A 182 22.77 3.72 4.26
N LYS A 183 21.90 4.63 4.70
CA LYS A 183 22.27 6.04 4.90
C LYS A 183 23.27 6.26 6.03
N LEU A 184 23.20 5.48 7.11
CA LEU A 184 24.23 5.46 8.15
C LEU A 184 25.59 4.98 7.60
N GLY A 185 25.59 4.02 6.69
CA GLY A 185 26.77 3.58 5.95
C GLY A 185 27.36 4.70 5.09
N ASP A 186 26.50 5.41 4.33
CA ASP A 186 26.88 6.57 3.51
C ASP A 186 27.55 7.67 4.36
N ILE A 187 26.96 8.01 5.51
CA ILE A 187 27.51 9.00 6.47
C ILE A 187 28.93 8.62 6.89
N LYS A 188 29.12 7.37 7.32
CA LYS A 188 30.43 6.87 7.74
C LYS A 188 31.45 6.97 6.59
N LEU A 189 31.06 6.52 5.39
CA LEU A 189 31.91 6.56 4.21
C LEU A 189 32.31 8.00 3.84
N PHE A 190 31.36 8.93 3.81
CA PHE A 190 31.62 10.32 3.46
C PHE A 190 32.48 11.03 4.53
N ALA A 191 32.26 10.76 5.81
CA ALA A 191 33.10 11.29 6.89
C ALA A 191 34.56 10.79 6.78
N GLU A 192 34.76 9.50 6.49
CA GLU A 192 36.11 8.94 6.28
C GLU A 192 36.79 9.52 5.03
N GLN A 193 36.04 9.71 3.93
CA GLN A 193 36.55 10.34 2.71
C GLN A 193 36.97 11.79 2.97
N LEU A 194 36.15 12.57 3.67
CA LEU A 194 36.46 13.95 4.05
C LEU A 194 37.69 14.03 4.95
N ALA A 195 37.82 13.15 5.94
CA ALA A 195 39.00 13.10 6.80
C ALA A 195 40.29 12.83 6.00
N LYS A 196 40.23 11.90 5.03
CA LYS A 196 41.36 11.61 4.14
C LYS A 196 41.71 12.81 3.25
N MET A 197 40.72 13.50 2.71
CA MET A 197 40.95 14.68 1.86
C MET A 197 41.54 15.85 2.66
N VAL A 198 41.09 16.09 3.89
CA VAL A 198 41.67 17.12 4.79
C VAL A 198 43.12 16.80 5.14
N ALA A 199 43.47 15.52 5.27
CA ALA A 199 44.83 15.10 5.59
C ALA A 199 45.80 15.15 4.39
N ARG A 200 45.31 15.26 3.16
CA ARG A 200 46.18 15.35 1.97
C ARG A 200 46.82 16.75 1.89
N PRO A 201 48.11 16.83 1.54
CA PRO A 201 48.74 18.10 1.18
C PRO A 201 47.99 18.75 0.02
N LYS A 202 47.91 20.08 0.02
CA LYS A 202 47.35 20.81 -1.13
C LYS A 202 48.27 20.66 -2.32
N SER A 203 47.70 20.43 -3.51
CA SER A 203 48.47 20.49 -4.75
C SER A 203 49.00 21.91 -4.98
N GLU A 204 50.22 21.98 -5.52
CA GLU A 204 50.81 23.22 -6.02
C GLU A 204 50.26 23.59 -7.41
N ASP A 205 49.61 22.63 -8.09
CA ASP A 205 48.88 22.86 -9.33
C ASP A 205 47.53 23.53 -9.03
N GLU A 206 47.29 24.69 -9.65
CA GLU A 206 46.09 25.49 -9.39
C GLU A 206 44.80 24.81 -9.87
N GLU A 207 44.85 24.04 -10.96
CA GLU A 207 43.69 23.32 -11.50
C GLU A 207 43.31 22.16 -10.59
N GLU A 208 44.30 21.38 -10.14
CA GLU A 208 44.11 20.28 -9.20
C GLU A 208 43.60 20.81 -7.84
N ALA A 209 44.17 21.90 -7.33
CA ALA A 209 43.73 22.51 -6.07
C ALA A 209 42.29 23.04 -6.14
N ALA A 210 41.85 23.56 -7.28
CA ALA A 210 40.47 23.99 -7.50
C ALA A 210 39.50 22.80 -7.55
N ALA A 211 39.87 21.73 -8.26
CA ALA A 211 39.08 20.49 -8.35
C ALA A 211 38.92 19.82 -6.98
N ASP A 212 39.99 19.71 -6.19
CA ASP A 212 39.96 19.15 -4.84
C ASP A 212 39.02 19.93 -3.92
N LYS A 213 39.04 21.27 -4.01
CA LYS A 213 38.15 22.12 -3.22
C LYS A 213 36.68 21.93 -3.60
N GLU A 214 36.39 21.73 -4.88
CA GLU A 214 35.03 21.45 -5.35
C GLU A 214 34.55 20.06 -4.90
N ASP A 215 35.38 19.03 -5.03
CA ASP A 215 35.05 17.67 -4.58
C ASP A 215 34.80 17.62 -3.07
N MET A 216 35.66 18.29 -2.29
CA MET A 216 35.47 18.48 -0.85
C MET A 216 34.11 19.12 -0.52
N LYS A 217 33.71 20.17 -1.26
CA LYS A 217 32.43 20.84 -1.06
C LYS A 217 31.26 19.91 -1.40
N ARG A 218 31.34 19.15 -2.49
CA ARG A 218 30.30 18.17 -2.87
C ARG A 218 30.17 17.08 -1.81
N LYS A 219 31.29 16.55 -1.31
CA LYS A 219 31.30 15.53 -0.24
C LYS A 219 30.73 16.03 1.08
N GLN A 220 31.00 17.29 1.46
CA GLN A 220 30.36 17.90 2.63
C GLN A 220 28.84 18.01 2.47
N GLN A 221 28.37 18.33 1.25
CA GLN A 221 26.94 18.38 0.95
C GLN A 221 26.30 16.98 1.00
N ASP A 222 26.98 15.96 0.45
CA ASP A 222 26.51 14.57 0.50
C ASP A 222 26.41 14.05 1.94
N LEU A 223 27.42 14.33 2.78
CA LEU A 223 27.40 13.99 4.21
C LEU A 223 26.20 14.62 4.92
N LYS A 224 26.04 15.94 4.77
CA LYS A 224 24.92 16.67 5.38
C LYS A 224 23.56 16.13 4.91
N ARG A 225 23.43 15.84 3.61
CA ARG A 225 22.20 15.28 3.04
C ARG A 225 21.90 13.90 3.63
N ALA A 226 22.90 13.04 3.76
CA ALA A 226 22.72 11.71 4.34
C ALA A 226 22.30 11.78 5.82
N GLU A 227 22.85 12.71 6.60
CA GLU A 227 22.43 12.97 7.99
C GLU A 227 20.97 13.42 8.07
N GLU A 228 20.57 14.40 7.25
CA GLU A 228 19.18 14.86 7.16
C GLU A 228 18.22 13.74 6.72
N ASP A 229 18.67 12.87 5.80
CA ASP A 229 17.87 11.76 5.31
C ASP A 229 17.64 10.70 6.40
N VAL A 230 18.64 10.40 7.23
CA VAL A 230 18.49 9.50 8.39
C VAL A 230 17.45 10.03 9.36
N VAL A 231 17.47 11.33 9.67
CA VAL A 231 16.45 11.95 10.55
C VAL A 231 15.05 11.78 9.96
N LYS A 232 14.85 12.17 8.69
CA LYS A 232 13.54 12.05 8.02
C LYS A 232 13.04 10.60 7.95
N LEU A 233 13.93 9.64 7.68
CA LEU A 233 13.59 8.22 7.66
C LEU A 233 13.27 7.68 9.06
N SER A 234 13.96 8.16 10.10
CA SER A 234 13.71 7.76 11.49
C SER A 234 12.36 8.28 11.98
N ASP A 235 12.04 9.55 11.70
CA ASP A 235 10.73 10.14 11.96
C ASP A 235 9.62 9.36 11.23
N PHE A 236 9.89 8.98 9.98
CA PHE A 236 8.96 8.18 9.20
C PHE A 236 8.76 6.78 9.78
N LEU A 237 9.83 6.12 10.23
CA LEU A 237 9.74 4.84 10.93
C LEU A 237 8.91 4.96 12.21
N GLN A 238 9.09 6.03 12.98
CA GLN A 238 8.29 6.30 14.18
C GLN A 238 6.81 6.51 13.83
N LEU A 239 6.51 7.23 12.75
CA LEU A 239 5.14 7.39 12.26
C LEU A 239 4.51 6.04 11.87
N LEU A 240 5.27 5.18 11.18
CA LEU A 240 4.81 3.83 10.83
C LEU A 240 4.48 3.02 12.10
N THR A 241 5.38 3.02 13.09
CA THR A 241 5.20 2.18 14.29
C THR A 241 4.18 2.72 15.28
N SER A 242 4.01 4.04 15.39
CA SER A 242 3.07 4.67 16.32
C SER A 242 1.64 4.71 15.80
N THR A 243 1.46 4.84 14.49
CA THR A 243 0.15 5.16 13.90
C THR A 243 -0.32 4.07 12.95
N TRP A 244 0.54 3.61 12.05
CA TRP A 244 0.14 2.66 11.00
C TRP A 244 0.29 1.19 11.40
N SER A 245 0.87 0.89 12.55
CA SER A 245 1.05 -0.48 13.07
C SER A 245 -0.27 -1.13 13.45
N ASP A 246 -1.24 -0.33 13.92
CA ASP A 246 -2.59 -0.78 14.19
C ASP A 246 -3.35 -1.08 12.88
N ALA A 247 -3.93 -2.28 12.79
CA ALA A 247 -4.69 -2.72 11.64
C ALA A 247 -5.99 -1.92 11.44
N TYR A 248 -6.61 -1.42 12.51
CA TYR A 248 -7.81 -0.58 12.41
C TYR A 248 -7.49 0.77 11.79
N GLN A 249 -6.33 1.35 12.16
CA GLN A 249 -5.81 2.56 11.53
C GLN A 249 -5.44 2.36 10.06
N ARG A 250 -5.42 1.12 9.55
CA ARG A 250 -5.20 0.83 8.12
C ARG A 250 -6.49 0.56 7.35
N ILE A 251 -7.66 0.58 7.99
CA ILE A 251 -8.94 0.46 7.27
C ILE A 251 -9.08 1.63 6.30
N ILE A 252 -9.42 1.31 5.05
CA ILE A 252 -9.59 2.28 3.96
C ILE A 252 -11.02 2.34 3.44
N GLY A 253 -11.87 1.40 3.83
CA GLY A 253 -13.20 1.24 3.26
C GLY A 253 -13.82 -0.11 3.57
N TYR A 254 -14.89 -0.43 2.86
CA TYR A 254 -15.59 -1.71 2.99
C TYR A 254 -16.07 -2.22 1.63
N LEU A 255 -16.18 -3.54 1.52
CA LEU A 255 -16.70 -4.22 0.34
C LEU A 255 -18.19 -3.86 0.15
N ASP A 256 -18.56 -3.39 -1.04
CA ASP A 256 -19.95 -3.03 -1.37
C ASP A 256 -20.56 -4.04 -2.34
N TRP A 257 -19.80 -4.51 -3.32
CA TRP A 257 -20.30 -5.48 -4.30
C TRP A 257 -19.16 -6.37 -4.82
N ALA A 258 -19.40 -7.67 -4.91
CA ALA A 258 -18.43 -8.62 -5.42
C ALA A 258 -19.15 -9.87 -5.95
N PRO A 259 -19.47 -9.93 -7.26
CA PRO A 259 -20.19 -11.06 -7.83
C PRO A 259 -19.34 -12.33 -7.80
N LYS A 260 -19.98 -13.47 -7.99
CA LYS A 260 -19.29 -14.73 -8.23
C LYS A 260 -18.42 -14.63 -9.49
N ILE A 261 -17.29 -15.35 -9.49
CA ILE A 261 -16.39 -15.41 -10.64
C ILE A 261 -17.07 -16.20 -11.76
N THR A 262 -17.15 -15.60 -12.95
CA THR A 262 -17.81 -16.17 -14.13
C THR A 262 -17.07 -15.77 -15.39
N ASN A 263 -17.08 -16.62 -16.40
CA ASN A 263 -16.47 -16.39 -17.72
C ASN A 263 -17.49 -16.54 -18.86
N ASP A 264 -18.80 -16.53 -18.58
CA ASP A 264 -19.89 -16.76 -19.53
C ASP A 264 -20.76 -15.51 -19.77
N LEU A 265 -20.20 -14.31 -19.53
CA LEU A 265 -20.96 -13.06 -19.58
C LEU A 265 -21.24 -12.55 -20.99
N ASP A 266 -20.39 -12.88 -21.93
CA ASP A 266 -20.52 -12.50 -23.33
C ASP A 266 -19.89 -13.54 -24.26
N ASN A 267 -19.96 -13.28 -25.57
CA ASN A 267 -19.40 -14.16 -26.58
C ASN A 267 -17.87 -14.26 -26.52
N ARG A 268 -17.19 -13.33 -25.84
CA ARG A 268 -15.73 -13.33 -25.69
C ARG A 268 -15.28 -14.17 -24.51
N ARG A 269 -16.15 -14.39 -23.52
CA ARG A 269 -15.89 -15.25 -22.36
C ARG A 269 -14.67 -14.83 -21.53
N TYR A 270 -14.44 -13.52 -21.41
CA TYR A 270 -13.46 -13.01 -20.46
C TYR A 270 -13.90 -13.30 -19.02
N THR A 271 -12.94 -13.62 -18.16
CA THR A 271 -13.24 -13.84 -16.74
C THR A 271 -13.64 -12.52 -16.06
N ARG A 272 -14.83 -12.50 -15.46
CA ARG A 272 -15.22 -11.47 -14.50
C ARG A 272 -14.83 -11.91 -13.10
N ASP A 273 -13.73 -11.37 -12.64
CA ASP A 273 -13.23 -11.51 -11.29
C ASP A 273 -13.01 -10.10 -10.71
N ILE A 274 -14.06 -9.53 -10.13
CA ILE A 274 -14.09 -8.14 -9.68
C ILE A 274 -14.76 -7.99 -8.33
N SER A 275 -14.33 -6.97 -7.60
CA SER A 275 -14.86 -6.50 -6.33
C SER A 275 -14.81 -4.98 -6.28
N VAL A 276 -15.87 -4.39 -5.76
CA VAL A 276 -16.05 -2.95 -5.57
C VAL A 276 -16.01 -2.63 -4.08
N ILE A 277 -15.14 -1.70 -3.72
CA ILE A 277 -14.93 -1.24 -2.35
C ILE A 277 -15.34 0.22 -2.28
N VAL A 278 -16.18 0.57 -1.30
CA VAL A 278 -16.48 1.97 -0.96
C VAL A 278 -15.36 2.49 -0.08
N LEU A 279 -14.73 3.60 -0.48
CA LEU A 279 -13.64 4.21 0.26
C LEU A 279 -14.15 5.13 1.37
N ASP A 280 -13.42 5.17 2.47
CA ASP A 280 -13.62 6.13 3.56
C ASP A 280 -13.17 7.52 3.09
N GLU A 281 -14.10 8.47 2.98
CA GLU A 281 -13.80 9.83 2.53
C GLU A 281 -12.73 10.51 3.39
N ASN A 282 -12.79 10.38 4.71
CA ASN A 282 -11.83 11.03 5.60
C ASN A 282 -10.42 10.48 5.42
N LYS A 283 -10.32 9.21 5.06
CA LYS A 283 -9.05 8.54 4.78
C LYS A 283 -8.38 9.07 3.51
N PHE A 284 -9.15 9.40 2.47
CA PHE A 284 -8.61 9.77 1.16
C PHE A 284 -8.61 11.28 0.86
N LYS A 285 -9.58 12.05 1.37
CA LYS A 285 -9.89 13.43 0.92
C LYS A 285 -8.69 14.38 0.84
N GLU A 286 -7.72 14.25 1.74
CA GLU A 286 -6.58 15.18 1.81
C GLU A 286 -5.53 14.92 0.72
N ASN A 287 -5.30 13.66 0.35
CA ASN A 287 -4.13 13.25 -0.43
C ASN A 287 -4.51 12.44 -1.68
N PHE A 288 -5.80 12.35 -2.01
CA PHE A 288 -6.30 11.62 -3.17
C PHE A 288 -5.76 12.18 -4.49
N GLN A 289 -5.04 11.34 -5.24
CA GLN A 289 -4.53 11.69 -6.58
C GLN A 289 -5.38 11.09 -7.71
N GLY A 290 -6.28 10.16 -7.39
CA GLY A 290 -7.09 9.42 -8.36
C GLY A 290 -6.30 8.35 -9.10
N ASN A 291 -6.70 8.07 -10.34
CA ASN A 291 -6.07 7.08 -11.21
C ASN A 291 -4.70 7.57 -11.73
N CYS A 292 -3.71 7.70 -10.85
CA CYS A 292 -2.32 7.99 -11.19
C CYS A 292 -1.43 6.83 -10.76
N VAL A 293 -0.35 6.59 -11.50
CA VAL A 293 0.72 5.66 -11.14
C VAL A 293 1.96 6.50 -10.77
N TYR A 294 2.57 6.21 -9.64
CA TYR A 294 3.83 6.85 -9.24
C TYR A 294 5.02 6.12 -9.90
N LEU A 295 5.78 6.82 -10.74
CA LEU A 295 6.82 6.24 -11.58
C LEU A 295 8.23 6.28 -10.96
N ALA A 296 8.50 7.21 -10.04
CA ALA A 296 9.84 7.39 -9.45
C ALA A 296 10.07 6.43 -8.28
N GLY A 297 10.13 5.13 -8.59
CA GLY A 297 10.43 4.10 -7.61
C GLY A 297 11.49 3.14 -8.10
N LYS A 298 11.05 1.99 -8.62
CA LYS A 298 11.94 0.85 -8.95
C LYS A 298 12.89 1.12 -10.10
N TYR A 299 12.49 1.94 -11.06
CA TYR A 299 13.27 2.23 -12.27
C TYR A 299 13.56 3.72 -12.38
N THR A 300 14.68 4.05 -13.00
CA THR A 300 15.05 5.41 -13.35
C THR A 300 14.15 5.97 -14.45
N ARG A 301 14.11 7.29 -14.58
CA ARG A 301 13.40 7.97 -15.67
C ARG A 301 13.86 7.47 -17.05
N ASP A 302 15.16 7.28 -17.23
CA ASP A 302 15.73 6.88 -18.52
C ASP A 302 15.38 5.44 -18.88
N GLU A 303 15.39 4.52 -17.90
CA GLU A 303 14.90 3.16 -18.10
C GLU A 303 13.42 3.15 -18.50
N ILE A 304 12.56 3.89 -17.79
CA ILE A 304 11.13 3.94 -18.11
C ILE A 304 10.89 4.52 -19.51
N ASN A 305 11.61 5.59 -19.87
CA ASN A 305 11.56 6.14 -21.23
C ASN A 305 12.00 5.11 -22.27
N SER A 306 13.06 4.35 -22.00
CA SER A 306 13.54 3.29 -22.89
C SER A 306 12.54 2.15 -23.04
N PHE A 307 11.79 1.80 -21.98
CA PHE A 307 10.79 0.74 -22.05
C PHE A 307 9.56 1.16 -22.83
N LEU A 308 9.04 2.38 -22.61
CA LEU A 308 7.79 2.85 -23.23
C LEU A 308 8.01 3.48 -24.61
N ASN A 309 9.24 3.80 -24.98
CA ASN A 309 9.61 4.28 -26.31
C ASN A 309 10.75 3.42 -26.90
N PRO A 310 10.50 2.14 -27.21
CA PRO A 310 11.54 1.22 -27.64
C PRO A 310 12.16 1.57 -29.01
N ASN A 311 11.49 2.38 -29.82
CA ASN A 311 11.98 2.83 -31.12
C ASN A 311 12.30 4.34 -31.12
N ALA A 312 13.58 4.68 -30.98
CA ALA A 312 14.06 6.07 -30.95
C ALA A 312 13.88 6.84 -32.26
N ALA A 313 13.60 6.17 -33.39
CA ALA A 313 13.41 6.81 -34.69
C ALA A 313 12.02 7.43 -34.88
N LYS A 314 11.09 7.21 -33.94
CA LYS A 314 9.73 7.76 -33.99
C LYS A 314 9.44 8.72 -32.84
N PRO A 315 8.52 9.70 -33.02
CA PRO A 315 8.09 10.57 -31.94
C PRO A 315 7.51 9.75 -30.78
N PRO A 316 7.92 10.00 -29.52
CA PRO A 316 7.49 9.21 -28.39
C PRO A 316 6.00 9.46 -28.07
N SER A 317 5.22 8.39 -27.93
CA SER A 317 3.85 8.46 -27.41
C SER A 317 3.83 8.72 -25.90
N PHE A 318 4.90 8.31 -25.20
CA PHE A 318 5.06 8.53 -23.77
C PHE A 318 5.92 9.76 -23.48
N LYS A 319 5.41 10.64 -22.61
CA LYS A 319 6.18 11.74 -22.02
C LYS A 319 6.23 11.54 -20.51
N TYR A 320 7.44 11.37 -19.98
CA TYR A 320 7.64 11.22 -18.55
C TYR A 320 7.15 12.49 -17.81
N PRO A 321 6.23 12.37 -16.82
CA PRO A 321 5.67 13.51 -16.11
C PRO A 321 6.67 14.11 -15.11
N ASN A 322 6.69 15.44 -14.97
CA ASN A 322 7.64 16.14 -14.09
C ASN A 322 7.43 15.86 -12.60
N ASP A 323 6.20 15.53 -12.19
CA ASP A 323 5.83 15.17 -10.82
C ASP A 323 5.88 13.65 -10.56
N HIS A 324 6.36 12.89 -11.54
CA HIS A 324 6.41 11.43 -11.54
C HIS A 324 5.03 10.73 -11.45
N LEU A 325 3.92 11.46 -11.59
CA LEU A 325 2.57 10.90 -11.55
C LEU A 325 2.02 10.73 -12.97
N PHE A 326 1.91 9.48 -13.39
CA PHE A 326 1.36 9.13 -14.69
C PHE A 326 -0.14 8.87 -14.61
N ARG A 327 -0.93 9.76 -15.21
CA ARG A 327 -2.40 9.69 -15.20
C ARG A 327 -2.88 8.57 -16.12
N LEU A 328 -3.72 7.68 -15.57
CA LEU A 328 -4.47 6.72 -16.36
C LEU A 328 -5.81 7.34 -16.80
N SER A 329 -6.12 7.24 -18.08
CA SER A 329 -7.36 7.76 -18.66
C SER A 329 -7.76 6.98 -19.90
N GLY A 330 -9.05 6.62 -19.97
CA GLY A 330 -9.59 5.79 -21.04
C GLY A 330 -9.13 4.34 -20.95
N HIS A 331 -9.51 3.57 -21.96
CA HIS A 331 -9.15 2.16 -22.11
C HIS A 331 -8.87 1.85 -23.57
N VAL A 332 -8.17 0.75 -23.80
CA VAL A 332 -8.02 0.15 -25.13
C VAL A 332 -9.22 -0.77 -25.34
N ASP A 333 -10.03 -0.50 -26.35
CA ASP A 333 -11.14 -1.38 -26.71
C ASP A 333 -10.64 -2.61 -27.49
N ALA A 334 -11.53 -3.55 -27.78
CA ALA A 334 -11.14 -4.77 -28.48
C ALA A 334 -10.60 -4.54 -29.89
N VAL A 335 -11.03 -3.48 -30.57
CA VAL A 335 -10.48 -3.13 -31.90
C VAL A 335 -9.04 -2.67 -31.76
N GLY A 336 -8.74 -1.87 -30.73
CA GLY A 336 -7.39 -1.44 -30.38
C GLY A 336 -6.51 -2.60 -29.92
N LEU A 337 -7.05 -3.57 -29.18
CA LEU A 337 -6.32 -4.79 -28.79
C LEU A 337 -5.95 -5.64 -30.00
N ALA A 338 -6.87 -5.80 -30.95
CA ALA A 338 -6.64 -6.56 -32.18
C ALA A 338 -5.73 -5.86 -33.20
N ASN A 339 -5.54 -4.54 -33.07
CA ASN A 339 -4.73 -3.73 -33.98
C ASN A 339 -3.76 -2.84 -33.21
N PRO A 340 -2.72 -3.42 -32.58
CA PRO A 340 -1.70 -2.63 -31.92
C PRO A 340 -1.01 -1.69 -32.91
N TYR A 341 -0.90 -0.41 -32.55
CA TYR A 341 -0.28 0.63 -33.38
C TYR A 341 1.04 1.15 -32.82
N LEU A 342 1.36 0.77 -31.58
CA LEU A 342 2.67 0.99 -30.99
C LEU A 342 3.65 -0.02 -31.59
N LEU A 343 4.87 0.42 -31.89
CA LEU A 343 5.88 -0.45 -32.47
C LEU A 343 6.89 -0.89 -31.41
N ASP A 344 7.32 -2.13 -31.48
CA ASP A 344 8.40 -2.67 -30.67
C ASP A 344 9.79 -2.21 -31.18
N GLU A 345 10.85 -2.73 -30.54
CA GLU A 345 12.25 -2.49 -30.88
C GLU A 345 12.63 -2.93 -32.30
N ASN A 346 11.86 -3.84 -32.92
CA ASN A 346 12.08 -4.36 -34.26
C ASN A 346 11.19 -3.66 -35.32
N GLY A 347 10.31 -2.74 -34.89
CA GLY A 347 9.35 -2.08 -35.76
C GLY A 347 8.07 -2.90 -36.03
N ASN A 348 7.84 -3.98 -35.29
CA ASN A 348 6.59 -4.76 -35.35
C ASN A 348 5.53 -4.10 -34.47
N ALA A 349 4.27 -4.22 -34.85
CA ALA A 349 3.15 -3.81 -34.02
C ALA A 349 3.15 -4.58 -32.68
N GLY A 350 2.92 -3.89 -31.56
CA GLY A 350 2.82 -4.47 -30.23
C GLY A 350 2.74 -3.42 -29.11
N PHE A 351 2.08 -3.76 -28.00
CA PHE A 351 2.02 -2.87 -26.83
C PHE A 351 3.10 -3.25 -25.81
N ILE A 352 3.95 -2.29 -25.45
CA ILE A 352 4.55 -2.32 -24.12
C ILE A 352 3.49 -1.86 -23.13
N VAL A 353 3.22 -2.72 -22.16
CA VAL A 353 2.29 -2.46 -21.08
C VAL A 353 3.03 -2.43 -19.76
N ALA A 354 2.46 -1.76 -18.78
CA ALA A 354 2.98 -1.69 -17.44
C ALA A 354 1.86 -1.91 -16.44
N LYS A 355 2.22 -2.32 -15.22
CA LYS A 355 1.32 -2.32 -14.08
C LYS A 355 2.08 -1.90 -12.83
N ASN A 356 1.37 -1.36 -11.86
CA ASN A 356 1.90 -1.12 -10.50
C ASN A 356 1.15 -2.02 -9.53
N GLY A 357 1.78 -3.11 -9.12
CA GLY A 357 1.18 -4.07 -8.18
C GLY A 357 1.97 -4.10 -6.87
N GLN A 358 1.30 -4.42 -5.78
CA GLN A 358 1.88 -4.30 -4.45
C GLN A 358 3.06 -5.24 -4.18
N SER A 359 3.20 -6.33 -4.93
CA SER A 359 4.22 -7.37 -4.70
C SER A 359 5.45 -7.18 -5.58
N THR A 360 5.28 -6.84 -6.87
CA THR A 360 6.43 -6.64 -7.78
C THR A 360 6.72 -5.17 -8.10
N ASP A 361 5.97 -4.25 -7.48
CA ASP A 361 5.96 -2.82 -7.74
C ASP A 361 5.63 -2.53 -9.22
N LEU A 362 6.18 -1.45 -9.78
CA LEU A 362 6.09 -1.14 -11.20
C LEU A 362 6.80 -2.24 -12.01
N THR A 363 6.11 -2.83 -12.97
CA THR A 363 6.68 -3.81 -13.92
C THR A 363 6.20 -3.51 -15.32
N PHE A 364 6.97 -3.99 -16.30
CA PHE A 364 6.72 -3.80 -17.72
C PHE A 364 6.65 -5.15 -18.41
N GLY A 365 5.80 -5.25 -19.42
CA GLY A 365 5.53 -6.46 -20.19
C GLY A 365 5.21 -6.14 -21.64
N ARG A 366 5.18 -7.18 -22.46
CA ARG A 366 4.69 -7.13 -23.84
C ARG A 366 3.31 -7.77 -23.87
N PHE A 367 2.33 -7.00 -24.31
CA PHE A 367 1.05 -7.57 -24.70
C PHE A 367 1.27 -8.59 -25.82
N SER A 368 0.66 -9.77 -25.67
CA SER A 368 0.59 -10.78 -26.72
C SER A 368 -0.61 -10.45 -27.61
N GLU A 369 -0.41 -10.35 -28.91
CA GLU A 369 -1.51 -10.24 -29.90
C GLU A 369 -2.40 -11.49 -29.91
N LEU A 370 -1.95 -12.58 -29.28
CA LEU A 370 -2.71 -13.80 -29.11
C LEU A 370 -3.52 -13.70 -27.82
N GLU A 371 -4.84 -13.87 -27.93
CA GLU A 371 -5.71 -14.18 -26.80
C GLU A 371 -5.36 -15.58 -26.29
N ALA A 372 -5.16 -15.70 -24.98
CA ALA A 372 -4.88 -16.98 -24.36
C ALA A 372 -6.19 -17.66 -23.98
N TYR A 373 -6.42 -18.84 -24.54
CA TYR A 373 -7.43 -19.75 -24.01
C TYR A 373 -6.86 -20.45 -22.78
N THR A 374 -7.50 -20.27 -21.63
CA THR A 374 -7.12 -20.96 -20.41
C THR A 374 -8.29 -21.80 -19.90
N CYS A 375 -7.96 -22.99 -19.44
CA CYS A 375 -8.88 -23.93 -18.81
C CYS A 375 -8.36 -24.12 -17.39
N ASP A 376 -9.15 -23.74 -16.38
CA ASP A 376 -8.75 -23.98 -15.00
C ASP A 376 -8.92 -25.46 -14.61
N GLU A 377 -8.49 -25.81 -13.41
CA GLU A 377 -8.61 -27.19 -12.88
C GLU A 377 -10.07 -27.67 -12.72
N PHE A 378 -11.05 -26.80 -12.98
CA PHE A 378 -12.48 -27.07 -12.91
C PHE A 378 -13.16 -27.01 -14.29
N GLU A 379 -12.39 -27.14 -15.38
CA GLU A 379 -12.88 -27.12 -16.77
C GLU A 379 -13.62 -25.83 -17.16
N ARG A 380 -13.32 -24.72 -16.48
CA ARG A 380 -13.85 -23.41 -16.86
C ARG A 380 -12.93 -22.77 -17.87
N ASP A 381 -13.46 -22.63 -19.08
CA ASP A 381 -12.77 -22.08 -20.23
C ASP A 381 -12.93 -20.56 -20.31
N SER A 382 -11.83 -19.81 -20.33
CA SER A 382 -11.84 -18.36 -20.51
C SER A 382 -10.86 -17.94 -21.59
N TRP A 383 -11.20 -16.87 -22.29
CA TRP A 383 -10.23 -16.12 -23.09
C TRP A 383 -9.63 -15.04 -22.21
N GLU A 384 -8.34 -14.79 -22.36
CA GLU A 384 -7.61 -13.82 -21.56
C GLU A 384 -6.62 -13.02 -22.41
N VAL A 385 -6.35 -11.80 -21.96
CA VAL A 385 -5.25 -10.98 -22.49
C VAL A 385 -3.94 -11.46 -21.87
N ALA A 386 -3.07 -12.05 -22.68
CA ALA A 386 -1.77 -12.52 -22.21
C ALA A 386 -0.72 -11.40 -22.22
N VAL A 387 0.02 -11.26 -21.12
CA VAL A 387 1.14 -10.32 -21.00
C VAL A 387 2.41 -11.07 -20.67
N LEU A 388 3.36 -11.01 -21.62
CA LEU A 388 4.67 -11.61 -21.49
C LEU A 388 5.63 -10.65 -20.76
N ASN A 389 6.60 -11.21 -20.05
CA ASN A 389 7.62 -10.40 -19.40
C ASN A 389 8.43 -9.57 -20.40
N LEU A 390 8.81 -8.34 -20.02
CA LEU A 390 9.60 -7.47 -20.87
C LEU A 390 10.97 -8.07 -21.22
N SER A 391 11.65 -8.75 -20.29
CA SER A 391 12.85 -9.49 -20.63
C SER A 391 13.21 -10.46 -19.52
N LYS A 392 14.09 -11.42 -19.81
CA LYS A 392 14.68 -12.29 -18.76
C LYS A 392 15.43 -11.48 -17.69
N LYS A 393 15.94 -10.28 -18.03
CA LYS A 393 16.72 -9.43 -17.10
C LYS A 393 15.82 -8.65 -16.13
N HIS A 394 14.56 -8.39 -16.48
CA HIS A 394 13.66 -7.57 -15.68
C HIS A 394 12.72 -8.39 -14.78
N GLY A 395 12.83 -9.73 -14.82
CA GLY A 395 12.06 -10.64 -13.97
C GLY A 395 10.63 -10.83 -14.42
N ASP A 396 9.78 -11.22 -13.47
CA ASP A 396 8.37 -11.52 -13.69
C ASP A 396 7.53 -10.26 -13.81
N PHE A 397 6.58 -10.26 -14.76
CA PHE A 397 5.62 -9.17 -14.89
C PHE A 397 4.69 -9.12 -13.66
N SER A 398 4.21 -10.27 -13.18
CA SER A 398 3.31 -10.38 -12.04
C SER A 398 3.81 -11.38 -10.99
N GLY A 399 3.46 -11.13 -9.73
CA GLY A 399 3.71 -12.01 -8.60
C GLY A 399 2.46 -12.21 -7.74
N ARG A 400 2.52 -13.18 -6.81
CA ARG A 400 1.44 -13.40 -5.84
C ARG A 400 1.17 -12.13 -5.04
N GLY A 401 -0.07 -11.64 -5.09
CA GLY A 401 -0.48 -10.38 -4.44
C GLY A 401 -0.67 -9.20 -5.39
N ASP A 402 -0.26 -9.32 -6.66
CA ASP A 402 -0.49 -8.27 -7.67
C ASP A 402 -1.90 -8.26 -8.26
N SER A 403 -2.69 -9.32 -8.02
CA SER A 403 -4.08 -9.42 -8.49
C SER A 403 -4.85 -8.13 -8.16
N GLY A 404 -5.54 -7.60 -9.15
CA GLY A 404 -6.27 -6.34 -9.07
C GLY A 404 -5.53 -5.16 -9.66
N ALA A 405 -4.23 -5.27 -9.93
CA ALA A 405 -3.49 -4.18 -10.57
C ALA A 405 -4.04 -3.87 -11.97
N ALA A 406 -4.19 -2.58 -12.28
CA ALA A 406 -4.50 -2.14 -13.63
C ALA A 406 -3.26 -2.26 -14.52
N ILE A 407 -3.43 -2.87 -15.68
CA ILE A 407 -2.43 -2.93 -16.75
C ILE A 407 -2.72 -1.79 -17.72
N PHE A 408 -1.72 -1.00 -18.07
CA PHE A 408 -1.86 0.20 -18.89
C PHE A 408 -0.76 0.34 -19.94
N ASN A 409 -1.02 1.07 -21.02
CA ASN A 409 -0.05 1.32 -22.09
C ASN A 409 0.70 2.66 -21.93
N ALA A 410 1.60 2.96 -22.87
CA ALA A 410 2.40 4.18 -22.93
C ALA A 410 1.59 5.51 -23.02
N GLU A 411 0.31 5.45 -23.38
CA GLU A 411 -0.61 6.61 -23.42
C GLU A 411 -1.42 6.78 -22.14
N GLY A 412 -1.31 5.86 -21.19
CA GLY A 412 -2.11 5.85 -19.96
C GLY A 412 -3.49 5.21 -20.13
N LYS A 413 -3.78 4.56 -21.25
CA LYS A 413 -5.02 3.79 -21.44
C LYS A 413 -4.91 2.46 -20.71
N ILE A 414 -5.99 2.08 -20.03
CA ILE A 414 -6.10 0.77 -19.39
C ILE A 414 -6.27 -0.31 -20.47
N VAL A 415 -5.46 -1.35 -20.40
CA VAL A 415 -5.44 -2.49 -21.33
C VAL A 415 -6.17 -3.68 -20.73
N ALA A 416 -5.91 -3.99 -19.46
CA ALA A 416 -6.47 -5.15 -18.79
C ALA A 416 -6.48 -4.98 -17.26
N HIS A 417 -7.24 -5.84 -16.58
CA HIS A 417 -7.24 -5.97 -15.12
C HIS A 417 -6.56 -7.29 -14.76
N LEU A 418 -5.47 -7.22 -13.98
CA LEU A 418 -4.67 -8.41 -13.68
C LEU A 418 -5.42 -9.36 -12.74
N HIS A 419 -5.80 -10.54 -13.22
CA HIS A 419 -6.49 -11.54 -12.39
C HIS A 419 -5.61 -12.74 -12.00
N SER A 420 -4.70 -13.16 -12.88
CA SER A 420 -3.88 -14.35 -12.66
C SER A 420 -2.48 -14.20 -13.26
N GLY A 421 -1.66 -15.24 -13.09
CA GLY A 421 -0.37 -15.33 -13.77
C GLY A 421 0.13 -16.76 -13.84
N MET A 422 0.68 -17.14 -14.99
CA MET A 422 1.14 -18.48 -15.29
C MET A 422 2.67 -18.62 -15.12
N PRO A 423 3.16 -19.54 -14.27
CA PRO A 423 4.58 -19.85 -14.19
C PRO A 423 5.08 -20.61 -15.43
N ARG A 424 6.22 -20.23 -15.99
CA ARG A 424 6.94 -21.04 -16.97
C ARG A 424 7.75 -22.14 -16.29
N PRO A 425 7.95 -23.30 -16.95
CA PRO A 425 9.00 -24.25 -16.58
C PRO A 425 10.34 -23.50 -16.57
N GLY A 426 11.01 -23.45 -15.42
CA GLY A 426 12.25 -22.68 -15.21
C GLY A 426 12.11 -21.41 -14.36
N GLY A 427 10.94 -21.15 -13.76
CA GLY A 427 10.79 -20.23 -12.62
C GLY A 427 10.37 -18.79 -12.92
N ILE A 428 10.12 -18.44 -14.19
CA ILE A 428 9.70 -17.10 -14.62
C ILE A 428 8.18 -17.07 -14.85
N ARG A 429 7.41 -16.22 -14.14
CA ARG A 429 5.95 -16.07 -14.28
C ARG A 429 5.56 -15.00 -15.29
N GLN A 430 4.51 -15.28 -16.07
CA GLN A 430 3.83 -14.36 -16.99
C GLN A 430 2.44 -14.01 -16.43
N ALA A 431 1.82 -12.92 -16.90
CA ALA A 431 0.44 -12.59 -16.53
C ALA A 431 -0.53 -13.09 -17.58
#